data_AF-A0A847ELC7-F1
#
_entry.id   AF-A0A847ELC7-F1
#
_cell.length_a   1.000
_cell.length_b   1.000
_cell.length_c   1.000
_cell.angle_alpha   90.00
_cell.angle_beta   90.00
_cell.angle_gamma   90.00
#
_symmetry.space_group_name_H-M   'P 1'
#
loop_
_entity.id
_entity.type
_entity.pdbx_description
1 polymer ?
#
loop_
_entity_poly.entity_id
_entity_poly.type
_entity_poly.pdbx_seq_one_letter_code
_entity_poly.pdbx_strand_id
1 'polypeptide(L)'
;AFDVQGGGSDLVFPHHEMSASQGRAATGQAFARAFVHGGMVGYEGEKMSKSKGNLVLVSKLRAAGVDPMAIRLVLLDHHYRSDWEYTDADLERATERLAAWRSIANNPTAFPATETVQAIRDALRDDLDAPAALAAVDTWVAASAAVETDETESVTEVLTLVDALLGVRV
;
A
#
# COMPACT_ATOMS: atom_id res chain seq x y z
N ALA A 1 27.46 2.13 -8.38
CA ALA A 1 26.03 1.76 -8.43
C ALA A 1 25.37 2.14 -7.12
N PHE A 2 24.18 2.74 -7.14
CA PHE A 2 23.30 2.84 -5.96
C PHE A 2 22.37 1.61 -5.89
N ASP A 3 21.62 1.44 -4.79
CA ASP A 3 20.89 0.19 -4.56
C ASP A 3 19.66 -0.01 -5.47
N VAL A 4 18.74 0.96 -5.51
CA VAL A 4 17.43 0.80 -6.19
C VAL A 4 17.10 1.98 -7.10
N GLN A 5 16.78 1.70 -8.36
CA GLN A 5 16.13 2.63 -9.30
C GLN A 5 14.64 2.29 -9.41
N GLY A 6 13.77 3.20 -8.97
CA GLY A 6 12.31 3.04 -8.98
C GLY A 6 11.61 3.79 -10.11
N GLY A 7 10.44 3.33 -10.55
CA GLY A 7 9.55 4.06 -11.47
C GLY A 7 8.26 3.30 -11.79
N GLY A 8 7.42 3.85 -12.66
CA GLY A 8 6.31 3.10 -13.28
C GLY A 8 6.84 2.10 -14.33
N SER A 9 6.08 1.05 -14.63
CA SER A 9 6.45 0.05 -15.64
C SER A 9 6.62 0.64 -17.04
N ASP A 10 5.96 1.76 -17.33
CA ASP A 10 6.14 2.54 -18.56
C ASP A 10 7.53 3.19 -18.68
N LEU A 11 8.27 3.33 -17.57
CA LEU A 11 9.62 3.88 -17.56
C LEU A 11 10.71 2.83 -17.79
N VAL A 12 10.38 1.53 -17.82
CA VAL A 12 11.35 0.47 -18.14
C VAL A 12 12.09 0.81 -19.43
N PHE A 13 11.33 1.12 -20.50
CA PHE A 13 11.87 1.53 -21.78
C PHE A 13 11.04 2.69 -22.38
N PRO A 14 11.68 3.71 -22.97
CA PRO A 14 13.14 3.86 -23.13
C PRO A 14 13.83 4.44 -21.90
N HIS A 15 13.08 4.99 -20.94
CA HIS A 15 13.65 5.91 -19.96
C HIS A 15 14.76 5.29 -19.09
N HIS A 16 14.46 4.24 -18.33
CA HIS A 16 15.44 3.62 -17.42
C HIS A 16 16.56 2.89 -18.17
N GLU A 17 16.27 2.28 -19.33
CA GLU A 17 17.29 1.67 -20.20
C GLU A 17 18.35 2.69 -20.65
N MET A 18 17.89 3.88 -21.08
CA MET A 18 18.78 4.94 -21.54
C MET A 18 19.54 5.57 -20.37
N SER A 19 18.90 5.79 -19.21
CA SER A 19 19.58 6.25 -17.99
C SER A 19 20.67 5.28 -17.55
N ALA A 20 20.39 3.97 -17.54
CA ALA A 20 21.35 2.94 -17.17
C ALA A 20 22.53 2.90 -18.15
N SER A 21 22.25 2.99 -19.44
CA SER A 21 23.27 3.04 -20.50
C SER A 21 24.18 4.26 -20.39
N GLN A 22 23.60 5.45 -20.18
CA GLN A 22 24.34 6.69 -19.97
C GLN A 22 25.21 6.64 -18.71
N GLY A 23 24.64 6.17 -17.59
CA GLY A 23 25.37 6.02 -16.34
C GLY A 23 26.54 5.05 -16.46
N ARG A 24 26.35 3.93 -17.16
CA ARG A 24 27.41 2.95 -17.42
C ARG A 24 28.49 3.51 -18.35
N ALA A 25 28.11 4.22 -19.41
CA ALA A 25 29.06 4.85 -20.32
C ALA A 25 29.93 5.91 -19.61
N ALA A 26 29.34 6.69 -18.70
CA ALA A 26 30.04 7.75 -17.98
C ALA A 26 30.97 7.22 -16.87
N THR A 27 30.59 6.14 -16.19
CA THR A 27 31.28 5.69 -14.96
C THR A 27 32.01 4.36 -15.10
N GLY A 28 31.73 3.58 -16.15
CA GLY A 28 32.20 2.20 -16.29
C GLY A 28 31.54 1.19 -15.34
N GLN A 29 30.58 1.62 -14.52
CA GLN A 29 29.92 0.78 -13.50
C GLN A 29 28.44 0.54 -13.84
N ALA A 30 27.83 -0.46 -13.19
CA ALA A 30 26.37 -0.59 -13.20
C ALA A 30 25.72 0.66 -12.58
N PHE A 31 24.59 1.07 -13.13
CA PHE A 31 23.85 2.26 -12.67
C PHE A 31 23.20 2.02 -11.30
N ALA A 32 22.34 0.99 -11.21
CA ALA A 32 21.67 0.53 -9.99
C ALA A 32 21.88 -0.98 -9.78
N ARG A 33 21.71 -1.47 -8.54
CA ARG A 33 21.76 -2.91 -8.22
C ARG A 33 20.44 -3.62 -8.50
N ALA A 34 19.32 -2.92 -8.29
CA ALA A 34 17.97 -3.38 -8.60
C ALA A 34 17.17 -2.29 -9.32
N PHE A 35 16.31 -2.71 -10.24
CA PHE A 35 15.30 -1.86 -10.87
C PHE A 35 13.93 -2.36 -10.40
N VAL A 36 13.12 -1.45 -9.88
CA VAL A 36 11.83 -1.75 -9.26
C VAL A 36 10.77 -0.93 -9.95
N HIS A 37 9.75 -1.59 -10.50
CA HIS A 37 8.74 -0.93 -11.32
C HIS A 37 7.34 -1.22 -10.83
N GLY A 38 6.57 -0.16 -10.58
CA GLY A 38 5.17 -0.25 -10.22
C GLY A 38 4.28 -0.53 -11.43
N GLY A 39 3.26 -1.36 -11.24
CA GLY A 39 2.24 -1.63 -12.24
C GLY A 39 1.40 -0.41 -12.58
N MET A 40 0.69 -0.48 -13.70
CA MET A 40 -0.19 0.56 -14.19
C MET A 40 -1.57 0.45 -13.56
N VAL A 41 -2.20 1.60 -13.33
CA VAL A 41 -3.60 1.67 -12.89
C VAL A 41 -4.48 2.06 -14.07
N GLY A 42 -5.45 1.20 -14.39
CA GLY A 42 -6.51 1.43 -15.38
C GLY A 42 -7.80 1.97 -14.77
N TYR A 43 -8.73 2.40 -15.63
CA TYR A 43 -10.10 2.77 -15.26
C TYR A 43 -11.06 2.54 -16.43
N GLU A 44 -12.15 1.81 -16.20
CA GLU A 44 -13.19 1.45 -17.17
C GLU A 44 -12.66 0.72 -18.42
N GLY A 45 -11.83 -0.31 -18.20
CA GLY A 45 -11.20 -1.12 -19.25
C GLY A 45 -10.14 -0.36 -20.07
N GLU A 46 -9.83 0.89 -19.71
CA GLU A 46 -8.95 1.75 -20.45
C GLU A 46 -7.80 2.28 -19.58
N LYS A 47 -6.65 2.53 -20.21
CA LYS A 47 -5.55 3.25 -19.54
C LYS A 47 -6.06 4.65 -19.15
N MET A 48 -5.91 5.02 -17.87
CA MET A 48 -6.19 6.37 -17.40
C MET A 48 -5.33 7.40 -18.14
N SER A 49 -5.96 8.38 -18.78
CA SER A 49 -5.23 9.45 -19.49
C SER A 49 -5.97 10.77 -19.49
N LYS A 50 -5.20 11.88 -19.51
CA LYS A 50 -5.78 13.22 -19.66
C LYS A 50 -6.62 13.36 -20.92
N SER A 51 -6.19 12.76 -22.03
CA SER A 51 -6.86 12.88 -23.32
C SER A 51 -8.21 12.14 -23.36
N LYS A 52 -8.39 11.08 -22.57
CA LYS A 52 -9.66 10.36 -22.44
C LYS A 52 -10.62 10.99 -21.43
N GLY A 53 -10.16 11.94 -20.62
CA GLY A 53 -10.98 12.60 -19.60
C GLY A 53 -11.36 11.70 -18.42
N ASN A 54 -10.89 10.46 -18.38
CA ASN A 54 -11.26 9.41 -17.42
C ASN A 54 -10.35 9.39 -16.18
N LEU A 55 -9.73 10.54 -15.85
CA LEU A 55 -8.83 10.64 -14.71
C LEU A 55 -9.59 10.76 -13.39
N VAL A 56 -9.43 9.75 -12.55
CA VAL A 56 -9.72 9.84 -11.12
C VAL A 56 -8.57 10.57 -10.45
N LEU A 57 -8.78 11.85 -10.14
CA LEU A 57 -7.74 12.68 -9.51
C LEU A 57 -7.83 12.57 -7.99
N VAL A 58 -6.71 12.26 -7.34
CA VAL A 58 -6.58 12.29 -5.87
C VAL A 58 -7.03 13.64 -5.30
N SER A 59 -6.74 14.75 -5.98
CA SER A 59 -7.20 16.08 -5.56
C SER A 59 -8.72 16.23 -5.56
N LYS A 60 -9.41 15.63 -6.54
CA LYS A 60 -10.89 15.63 -6.61
C LYS A 60 -11.48 14.76 -5.52
N LEU A 61 -10.93 13.56 -5.30
CA LEU A 61 -11.36 12.67 -4.20
C LEU A 61 -11.23 13.38 -2.84
N ARG A 62 -10.08 13.99 -2.56
CA ARG A 62 -9.87 14.75 -1.31
C ARG A 62 -10.81 15.95 -1.19
N ALA A 63 -11.06 16.69 -2.29
CA ALA A 63 -11.99 17.81 -2.28
C ALA A 63 -13.45 17.37 -2.05
N ALA A 64 -13.80 16.14 -2.43
CA ALA A 64 -15.10 15.51 -2.15
C ALA A 64 -15.21 14.96 -0.72
N GLY A 65 -14.18 15.10 0.12
CA GLY A 65 -14.19 14.67 1.52
C GLY A 65 -13.73 13.23 1.75
N VAL A 66 -13.18 12.57 0.73
CA VAL A 66 -12.62 11.21 0.88
C VAL A 66 -11.41 11.26 1.81
N ASP A 67 -11.40 10.37 2.82
CA ASP A 67 -10.27 10.22 3.73
C ASP A 67 -9.02 9.75 2.95
N PRO A 68 -7.88 10.48 3.00
CA PRO A 68 -6.65 10.08 2.34
C PRO A 68 -6.16 8.68 2.75
N MET A 69 -6.50 8.20 3.94
CA MET A 69 -6.15 6.85 4.40
C MET A 69 -6.94 5.78 3.66
N ALA A 70 -8.20 6.05 3.29
CA ALA A 70 -8.98 5.15 2.43
C ALA A 70 -8.36 5.09 1.02
N ILE A 71 -7.96 6.23 0.44
CA ILE A 71 -7.24 6.27 -0.85
C ILE A 71 -5.95 5.44 -0.76
N ARG A 72 -5.21 5.56 0.35
CA ARG A 72 -3.98 4.80 0.56
C ARG A 72 -4.25 3.30 0.68
N LEU A 73 -5.31 2.89 1.38
CA LEU A 73 -5.73 1.49 1.49
C LEU A 73 -6.13 0.90 0.14
N VAL A 74 -6.80 1.67 -0.74
CA VAL A 74 -7.04 1.24 -2.13
C VAL A 74 -5.72 0.88 -2.82
N LEU A 75 -4.71 1.76 -2.73
CA LEU A 75 -3.42 1.51 -3.39
C LEU A 75 -2.67 0.32 -2.79
N LEU A 76 -2.77 0.09 -1.48
CA LEU A 76 -2.08 -1.00 -0.78
C LEU A 76 -2.77 -2.36 -0.97
N ASP A 77 -4.05 -2.38 -1.35
CA ASP A 77 -4.81 -3.63 -1.60
C ASP A 77 -4.37 -4.35 -2.88
N HIS A 78 -3.45 -3.75 -3.63
CA HIS A 78 -2.83 -4.34 -4.81
C HIS A 78 -1.32 -4.45 -4.62
N HIS A 79 -0.76 -5.60 -4.99
CA HIS A 79 0.69 -5.77 -5.02
C HIS A 79 1.32 -4.74 -5.98
N TYR A 80 2.37 -4.03 -5.57
CA TYR A 80 2.86 -2.84 -6.28
C TYR A 80 3.25 -3.09 -7.75
N ARG A 81 3.67 -4.31 -8.08
CA ARG A 81 4.08 -4.75 -9.43
C ARG A 81 2.91 -5.08 -10.36
N SER A 82 1.73 -5.31 -9.81
CA SER A 82 0.58 -5.79 -10.57
C SER A 82 -0.08 -4.62 -11.30
N ASP A 83 -0.41 -4.82 -12.56
CA ASP A 83 -1.38 -3.95 -13.22
C ASP A 83 -2.76 -4.24 -12.63
N TRP A 84 -3.54 -3.20 -12.37
CA TRP A 84 -4.89 -3.32 -11.81
C TRP A 84 -5.79 -2.20 -12.31
N GLU A 85 -7.09 -2.37 -12.10
CA GLU A 85 -8.10 -1.40 -12.51
C GLU A 85 -8.78 -0.83 -11.28
N TYR A 86 -8.85 0.51 -11.23
CA TYR A 86 -9.61 1.19 -10.20
C TYR A 86 -11.10 1.07 -10.47
N THR A 87 -11.85 0.81 -9.41
CA THR A 87 -13.31 0.83 -9.38
C THR A 87 -13.78 1.64 -8.18
N ASP A 88 -14.98 2.23 -8.27
CA ASP A 88 -15.55 2.95 -7.13
C ASP A 88 -15.76 2.03 -5.91
N ALA A 89 -16.01 0.73 -6.15
CA ALA A 89 -16.12 -0.30 -5.12
C ALA A 89 -14.81 -0.50 -4.33
N ASP A 90 -13.65 -0.23 -4.92
CA ASP A 90 -12.38 -0.27 -4.17
C ASP A 90 -12.37 0.77 -3.05
N LEU A 91 -12.88 1.97 -3.34
CA LEU A 91 -12.93 3.03 -2.36
C LEU A 91 -13.96 2.75 -1.26
N GLU A 92 -15.10 2.15 -1.61
CA GLU A 92 -16.10 1.69 -0.63
C GLU A 92 -15.48 0.66 0.34
N ARG A 93 -14.86 -0.40 -0.20
CA ARG A 93 -14.18 -1.43 0.62
C ARG A 93 -13.07 -0.85 1.49
N ALA A 94 -12.23 0.03 0.95
CA ALA A 94 -11.17 0.66 1.71
C ALA A 94 -11.69 1.56 2.83
N THR A 95 -12.85 2.21 2.62
CA THR A 95 -13.51 3.04 3.64
C THR A 95 -14.06 2.17 4.77
N GLU A 96 -14.69 1.05 4.43
CA GLU A 96 -15.18 0.06 5.42
C GLU A 96 -14.03 -0.55 6.21
N ARG A 97 -12.95 -0.96 5.55
CA ARG A 97 -11.72 -1.46 6.20
C ARG A 97 -11.15 -0.42 7.17
N LEU A 98 -11.02 0.83 6.74
CA LEU A 98 -10.52 1.91 7.60
C LEU A 98 -11.42 2.12 8.82
N ALA A 99 -12.74 2.09 8.66
CA ALA A 99 -13.68 2.21 9.76
C ALA A 99 -13.57 1.05 10.75
N ALA A 100 -13.42 -0.18 10.27
CA ALA A 100 -13.21 -1.35 11.11
C ALA A 100 -11.91 -1.23 11.93
N TRP A 101 -10.81 -0.85 11.29
CA TRP A 101 -9.54 -0.63 11.99
C TRP A 101 -9.66 0.46 13.06
N ARG A 102 -10.37 1.56 12.75
CA ARG A 102 -10.62 2.66 13.70
C ARG A 102 -11.47 2.27 14.89
N SER A 103 -12.40 1.34 14.70
CA SER A 103 -13.29 0.90 15.78
C SER A 103 -12.54 0.26 16.95
N ILE A 104 -11.38 -0.37 16.70
CA ILE A 104 -10.60 -1.05 17.74
C ILE A 104 -9.75 -0.09 18.58
N ALA A 105 -9.54 1.15 18.13
CA ALA A 105 -8.58 2.08 18.74
C ALA A 105 -8.88 2.42 20.21
N ASN A 106 -10.14 2.32 20.63
CA ASN A 106 -10.58 2.57 22.01
C ASN A 106 -11.03 1.30 22.73
N ASN A 107 -10.78 0.11 22.17
CA ASN A 107 -11.19 -1.12 22.82
C ASN A 107 -10.34 -1.37 24.06
N PRO A 108 -10.97 -1.76 25.19
CA PRO A 108 -10.23 -2.14 26.40
C PRO A 108 -9.56 -3.51 26.27
N THR A 109 -9.89 -4.25 25.21
CA THR A 109 -9.45 -5.62 24.96
C THR A 109 -8.99 -5.80 23.51
N ALA A 110 -7.98 -6.64 23.30
CA ALA A 110 -7.51 -6.99 21.97
C ALA A 110 -6.81 -8.35 21.94
N PHE A 111 -6.73 -8.94 20.75
CA PHE A 111 -5.94 -10.14 20.52
C PHE A 111 -4.44 -9.82 20.63
N PRO A 112 -3.58 -10.75 21.10
CA PRO A 112 -2.14 -10.50 21.21
C PRO A 112 -1.50 -10.01 19.91
N ALA A 113 -0.65 -8.98 20.01
CA ALA A 113 -0.05 -8.32 18.85
C ALA A 113 1.09 -9.13 18.20
N THR A 114 1.82 -9.96 18.96
CA THR A 114 3.11 -10.52 18.55
C THR A 114 3.08 -11.25 17.20
N GLU A 115 2.13 -12.16 16.99
CA GLU A 115 2.03 -12.93 15.75
C GLU A 115 1.63 -12.02 14.58
N THR A 116 0.73 -11.07 14.82
CA THR A 116 0.27 -10.10 13.82
C THR A 116 1.40 -9.18 13.37
N VAL A 117 2.19 -8.67 14.32
CA VAL A 117 3.37 -7.83 14.05
C VAL A 117 4.37 -8.59 13.17
N GLN A 118 4.61 -9.86 13.47
CA GLN A 118 5.51 -10.70 12.68
C GLN A 118 4.94 -10.95 11.28
N ALA A 119 3.66 -11.28 11.17
CA ALA A 119 2.99 -11.51 9.89
C ALA A 119 3.05 -10.29 8.96
N ILE A 120 2.78 -9.08 9.49
CA ILE A 120 2.91 -7.82 8.74
C ILE A 120 4.34 -7.63 8.23
N ARG A 121 5.34 -7.85 9.08
CA ARG A 121 6.75 -7.69 8.71
C ARG A 121 7.19 -8.70 7.65
N ASP A 122 6.74 -9.95 7.76
CA ASP A 122 7.12 -11.00 6.82
C ASP A 122 6.48 -10.79 5.45
N ALA A 123 5.20 -10.39 5.41
CA ALA A 123 4.54 -9.97 4.18
C ALA A 123 5.29 -8.83 3.47
N LEU A 124 5.67 -7.78 4.21
CA LEU A 124 6.40 -6.66 3.60
C LEU A 124 7.85 -7.00 3.20
N ARG A 125 8.47 -8.02 3.82
CA ARG A 125 9.79 -8.53 3.39
C ARG A 125 9.70 -9.36 2.12
N ASP A 126 8.55 -9.97 1.86
CA ASP A 126 8.28 -10.73 0.64
C ASP A 126 7.82 -9.78 -0.48
N ASP A 127 8.78 -9.13 -1.15
CA ASP A 127 8.55 -8.19 -2.26
C ASP A 127 7.47 -7.13 -2.00
N LEU A 128 7.42 -6.59 -0.78
CA LEU A 128 6.43 -5.57 -0.40
C LEU A 128 4.98 -6.05 -0.63
N ASP A 129 4.64 -7.28 -0.24
CA ASP A 129 3.28 -7.82 -0.29
C ASP A 129 2.35 -7.09 0.71
N ALA A 130 1.95 -5.88 0.31
CA ALA A 130 1.02 -5.05 1.04
C ALA A 130 -0.36 -5.73 1.19
N PRO A 131 -0.95 -6.39 0.16
CA PRO A 131 -2.20 -7.13 0.34
C PRO A 131 -2.16 -8.15 1.48
N ALA A 132 -1.09 -8.95 1.58
CA ALA A 132 -0.93 -9.89 2.68
C ALA A 132 -0.78 -9.19 4.04
N ALA A 133 -0.07 -8.05 4.09
CA ALA A 133 0.03 -7.24 5.30
C ALA A 133 -1.33 -6.65 5.73
N LEU A 134 -2.15 -6.18 4.80
CA LEU A 134 -3.52 -5.70 5.09
C LEU A 134 -4.39 -6.84 5.63
N ALA A 135 -4.32 -8.03 5.03
CA ALA A 135 -5.08 -9.19 5.47
C ALA A 135 -4.71 -9.65 6.90
N ALA A 136 -3.43 -9.52 7.29
CA ALA A 136 -2.99 -9.77 8.66
C ALA A 136 -3.63 -8.80 9.66
N VAL A 137 -3.72 -7.51 9.31
CA VAL A 137 -4.39 -6.50 10.15
C VAL A 137 -5.90 -6.76 10.21
N ASP A 138 -6.54 -7.06 9.07
CA ASP A 138 -7.97 -7.39 9.01
C ASP A 138 -8.32 -8.57 9.93
N THR A 139 -7.50 -9.63 9.88
CA THR A 139 -7.65 -10.82 10.73
C THR A 139 -7.52 -10.47 12.20
N TRP A 140 -6.53 -9.66 12.57
CA TRP A 140 -6.30 -9.25 13.95
C TRP A 140 -7.42 -8.34 14.48
N VAL A 141 -7.93 -7.40 13.67
CA VAL A 141 -9.07 -6.55 14.03
C VAL A 141 -10.33 -7.39 14.26
N ALA A 142 -10.61 -8.35 13.38
CA ALA A 142 -11.74 -9.25 13.52
C ALA A 142 -11.64 -10.14 14.77
N ALA A 143 -10.44 -10.68 15.06
CA ALA A 143 -10.20 -11.47 16.26
C ALA A 143 -10.33 -10.63 17.54
N SER A 144 -9.82 -9.40 17.51
CA SER A 144 -9.88 -8.46 18.66
C SER A 144 -11.31 -8.03 19.00
N ALA A 145 -12.22 -8.00 18.03
CA ALA A 145 -13.63 -7.72 18.27
C ALA A 145 -14.38 -8.86 19.00
N ALA A 146 -13.80 -10.07 19.07
CA ALA A 146 -14.44 -11.26 19.62
C ALA A 146 -13.89 -11.68 21.00
N VAL A 147 -12.94 -10.95 21.56
CA VAL A 147 -12.23 -11.32 22.80
C VAL A 147 -12.49 -10.38 23.97
N GLU A 148 -12.51 -10.97 25.17
CA GLU A 148 -12.54 -10.27 26.45
C GLU A 148 -11.20 -10.51 27.17
N THR A 149 -10.18 -9.70 26.86
CA THR A 149 -8.80 -9.78 27.39
C THR A 149 -8.35 -8.42 27.92
N ASP A 150 -7.55 -8.34 28.99
CA ASP A 150 -7.03 -7.04 29.48
C ASP A 150 -5.78 -6.53 28.70
N GLU A 151 -5.61 -6.89 27.43
CA GLU A 151 -4.42 -6.57 26.63
C GLU A 151 -4.55 -5.26 25.82
N THR A 152 -4.70 -4.13 26.51
CA THR A 152 -4.79 -2.81 25.86
C THR A 152 -3.51 -2.39 25.11
N GLU A 153 -2.35 -2.92 25.51
CA GLU A 153 -1.07 -2.58 24.88
C GLU A 153 -0.98 -3.11 23.43
N SER A 154 -1.61 -4.24 23.15
CA SER A 154 -1.66 -4.86 21.82
C SER A 154 -2.29 -3.93 20.77
N VAL A 155 -3.31 -3.15 21.14
CA VAL A 155 -3.91 -2.13 20.26
C VAL A 155 -2.89 -1.08 19.87
N THR A 156 -2.20 -0.52 20.86
CA THR A 156 -1.22 0.56 20.61
C THR A 156 -0.07 0.06 19.75
N GLU A 157 0.42 -1.15 19.99
CA GLU A 157 1.50 -1.75 19.23
C GLU A 157 1.12 -1.96 17.76
N VAL A 158 -0.03 -2.60 17.48
CA VAL A 158 -0.46 -2.87 16.10
C VAL A 158 -0.76 -1.57 15.36
N LEU A 159 -1.49 -0.63 15.96
CA LEU A 159 -1.83 0.63 15.28
C LEU A 159 -0.58 1.50 15.01
N THR A 160 0.39 1.51 15.93
CA THR A 160 1.67 2.19 15.69
C THR A 160 2.42 1.54 14.52
N LEU A 161 2.39 0.21 14.42
CA LEU A 161 3.03 -0.49 13.31
C LEU A 161 2.31 -0.24 11.97
N VAL A 162 0.98 -0.17 11.98
CA VAL A 162 0.17 0.14 10.80
C VAL A 162 0.49 1.56 10.29
N ASP A 163 0.62 2.56 11.16
CA ASP A 163 1.08 3.88 10.74
C ASP A 163 2.54 3.84 10.24
N ALA A 164 3.44 3.18 10.97
CA ALA A 164 4.87 3.18 10.65
C ALA A 164 5.24 2.43 9.36
N LEU A 165 4.63 1.26 9.10
CA LEU A 165 4.97 0.40 7.97
C LEU A 165 4.03 0.57 6.80
N LEU A 166 2.74 0.76 7.07
CA LEU A 166 1.72 0.90 6.04
C LEU A 166 1.35 2.35 5.80
N GLY A 167 1.74 3.32 6.65
CA GLY A 167 1.41 4.74 6.49
C GLY A 167 -0.09 5.03 6.64
N VAL A 168 -0.83 4.14 7.30
CA VAL A 168 -2.28 4.26 7.51
C VAL A 168 -2.51 4.71 8.94
N ARG A 169 -2.91 5.98 9.11
CA ARG A 169 -3.31 6.51 10.40
C ARG A 169 -4.75 6.13 10.71
N VAL A 170 -4.86 5.18 11.63
CA VAL A 170 -6.11 4.72 12.23
C VAL A 170 -6.54 5.72 13.29
#